data_AF-A0A9P7H057-F1
#
_entry.id   AF-A0A9P7H057-F1
#
_cell.length_a   1.000
_cell.length_b   1.000
_cell.length_c   1.000
_cell.angle_alpha   90.00
_cell.angle_beta   90.00
_cell.angle_gamma   90.00
#
_symmetry.space_group_name_H-M   'P 1'
#
loop_
_entity.id
_entity.type
_entity.pdbx_description
1 polymer ?
#
loop_
_entity_poly.entity_id
_entity_poly.type
_entity_poly.pdbx_seq_one_letter_code
_entity_poly.pdbx_strand_id
1 'polypeptide(L)'
;MFRPILRQCARRAVVPLRPCTTRTFASASGPAFNWEDPLASNNLLTEEERAIGETAERYCQEQLLPRVLKAYRDESYDPKILEEMGELGLLGATIEGYDCAGVSSVAGGLITRAVERVDSGYRSGMSVQSSLVMGGIFEHGTAEQKEKFLPQMAKGKLLGAFGLTEPNHGSDPGSMETMAKPHPTKKGYYSLSGSKTWITNSPIADVFLVWAKLQETGKIRGFLVERKDCPPGTLETPALKDKNGLRASITGMIQLDSCPVPEINMFPEVEGLRGPFSCLNNARYGIALGVMGALEDCIARARTYALERKQFKGNPLAKYQLVQKKLADATTDAAYGTLAAIQVGRLKDEGKATPEMISMVKRQNCDAALRNARLLQEIFGGNAASDEYMIGRHVANLFVTQTYEGQSDIHSLILGRAITERPRQLATHITDTPSTYHKMALKRINKELTDLGRDPPSSCSAGPVGEDLFHWQATIMGPVSFLPIFDDVMLQLRLAYGCGEALSRIPSDSPYSGGVFFLAIHFPTDYPFKPPKVNFTTRIYHPNINSNGSICLDILRDQWSPALTISKVLLSICSMLTDPNPDDPLVPEIAHVYKTDRPRYEATAREWTRKYAI
;
A
#
# COMPACT_ATOMS: atom_id res chain seq x y z
N MET A 1 -75.64 -57.52 -48.67
CA MET A 1 -74.92 -58.04 -47.49
C MET A 1 -75.03 -57.01 -46.36
N PHE A 2 -75.82 -57.35 -45.34
CA PHE A 2 -75.93 -56.87 -43.94
C PHE A 2 -75.48 -55.45 -43.46
N ARG A 3 -76.49 -54.56 -43.27
CA ARG A 3 -77.00 -53.87 -42.03
C ARG A 3 -76.06 -53.04 -41.07
N PRO A 4 -76.59 -52.14 -40.20
CA PRO A 4 -76.32 -50.67 -40.13
C PRO A 4 -75.86 -50.17 -38.72
N ILE A 5 -75.83 -48.84 -38.42
CA ILE A 5 -76.02 -48.18 -37.08
C ILE A 5 -75.87 -46.63 -37.26
N LEU A 6 -76.96 -45.82 -37.17
CA LEU A 6 -77.37 -44.86 -36.09
C LEU A 6 -76.44 -43.61 -35.93
N ARG A 7 -76.87 -42.36 -35.66
CA ARG A 7 -78.13 -41.78 -35.17
C ARG A 7 -78.14 -40.23 -35.30
N GLN A 8 -79.33 -39.68 -35.14
CA GLN A 8 -79.83 -38.29 -35.25
C GLN A 8 -79.26 -37.21 -34.29
N CYS A 9 -79.42 -35.97 -34.75
CA CYS A 9 -79.88 -34.72 -34.10
C CYS A 9 -79.59 -34.44 -32.61
N ALA A 10 -79.16 -33.21 -32.29
CA ALA A 10 -80.04 -32.15 -31.74
C ALA A 10 -79.25 -30.91 -31.25
N ARG A 11 -79.85 -29.73 -31.47
CA ARG A 11 -79.47 -28.42 -30.92
C ARG A 11 -79.41 -28.44 -29.38
N ARG A 12 -78.46 -27.73 -28.78
CA ARG A 12 -78.44 -27.44 -27.34
C ARG A 12 -78.20 -25.95 -27.05
N ALA A 13 -78.83 -25.53 -25.96
CA ALA A 13 -79.19 -24.17 -25.58
C ALA A 13 -78.03 -23.28 -25.12
N VAL A 14 -78.24 -21.97 -25.27
CA VAL A 14 -77.41 -20.88 -24.72
C VAL A 14 -77.68 -20.76 -23.22
N VAL A 15 -76.61 -20.78 -22.42
CA VAL A 15 -76.62 -20.49 -20.98
C VAL A 15 -76.16 -19.04 -20.78
N PRO A 16 -76.81 -18.20 -19.96
CA PRO A 16 -76.32 -16.87 -19.67
C PRO A 16 -75.13 -16.95 -18.71
N LEU A 17 -73.97 -16.44 -19.14
CA LEU A 17 -72.80 -16.26 -18.29
C LEU A 17 -73.08 -15.17 -17.25
N ARG A 18 -72.85 -15.49 -15.98
CA ARG A 18 -72.93 -14.54 -14.85
C ARG A 18 -71.97 -13.36 -15.08
N PRO A 19 -72.31 -12.13 -14.66
CA PRO A 19 -71.39 -11.01 -14.75
C PRO A 19 -70.20 -11.29 -13.82
N CYS A 20 -69.01 -11.40 -14.43
CA CYS A 20 -67.75 -11.43 -13.70
C CYS A 20 -67.59 -10.04 -13.06
N THR A 21 -67.75 -9.96 -11.73
CA THR A 21 -67.32 -8.79 -10.97
C THR A 21 -65.80 -8.69 -11.11
N THR A 22 -65.35 -7.85 -12.04
CA THR A 22 -63.98 -7.33 -12.04
C THR A 22 -63.76 -6.68 -10.68
N ARG A 23 -63.04 -7.37 -9.80
CA ARG A 23 -62.42 -6.74 -8.63
C ARG A 23 -61.41 -5.74 -9.18
N THR A 24 -61.85 -4.50 -9.36
CA THR A 24 -60.95 -3.37 -9.39
C THR A 24 -60.34 -3.30 -8.00
N PHE A 25 -59.13 -3.86 -7.85
CA PHE A 25 -58.27 -3.46 -6.75
C PHE A 25 -58.04 -1.97 -6.97
N ALA A 26 -58.72 -1.13 -6.19
CA ALA A 26 -58.27 0.24 -6.01
C ALA A 26 -56.84 0.11 -5.51
N SER A 27 -55.86 0.37 -6.37
CA SER A 27 -54.47 0.44 -5.95
C SER A 27 -54.40 1.61 -4.98
N ALA A 28 -54.44 1.34 -3.68
CA ALA A 28 -53.92 2.29 -2.71
C ALA A 28 -52.53 2.68 -3.24
N SER A 29 -52.29 3.98 -3.46
CA SER A 29 -51.00 4.46 -3.93
C SER A 29 -49.96 4.06 -2.89
N GLY A 30 -49.24 2.97 -3.14
CA GLY A 30 -48.13 2.55 -2.30
C GLY A 30 -47.10 3.68 -2.19
N PRO A 31 -46.23 3.64 -1.18
CA PRO A 31 -45.17 4.64 -1.02
C PRO A 31 -44.34 4.74 -2.31
N ALA A 32 -44.09 5.97 -2.76
CA ALA A 32 -43.30 6.23 -3.94
C ALA A 32 -41.81 6.00 -3.65
N PHE A 33 -41.09 5.39 -4.59
CA PHE A 33 -39.64 5.21 -4.48
C PHE A 33 -38.93 6.56 -4.64
N ASN A 34 -38.15 6.96 -3.64
CA ASN A 34 -37.28 8.14 -3.71
C ASN A 34 -35.88 7.72 -4.15
N TRP A 35 -35.45 8.11 -5.36
CA TRP A 35 -34.13 7.76 -5.87
C TRP A 35 -32.98 8.51 -5.17
N GLU A 36 -33.26 9.64 -4.52
CA GLU A 36 -32.28 10.43 -3.77
C GLU A 36 -32.01 9.83 -2.38
N ASP A 37 -32.94 9.01 -1.87
CA ASP A 37 -32.80 8.25 -0.63
C ASP A 37 -33.44 6.84 -0.78
N PRO A 38 -32.81 5.95 -1.57
CA PRO A 38 -33.42 4.67 -2.02
C PRO A 38 -33.86 3.74 -0.90
N LEU A 39 -33.20 3.81 0.25
CA LEU A 39 -33.43 2.96 1.41
C LEU A 39 -33.98 3.75 2.61
N ALA A 40 -34.45 4.98 2.38
CA ALA A 40 -35.02 5.85 3.40
C ALA A 40 -34.09 6.04 4.63
N SER A 41 -32.79 6.24 4.37
CA SER A 41 -31.76 6.46 5.39
C SER A 41 -32.08 7.61 6.34
N ASN A 42 -32.84 8.62 5.88
CA ASN A 42 -33.33 9.72 6.71
C ASN A 42 -34.19 9.28 7.90
N ASN A 43 -34.85 8.11 7.81
CA ASN A 43 -35.64 7.54 8.90
C ASN A 43 -34.77 7.00 10.05
N LEU A 44 -33.46 6.82 9.83
CA LEU A 44 -32.51 6.37 10.84
C LEU A 44 -31.82 7.53 11.58
N LEU A 45 -32.03 8.75 11.10
CA LEU A 45 -31.40 9.95 11.64
C LEU A 45 -32.27 10.57 12.74
N THR A 46 -31.63 11.17 13.74
CA THR A 46 -32.32 12.03 14.70
C THR A 46 -32.73 13.34 14.02
N GLU A 47 -33.60 14.11 14.67
CA GLU A 47 -33.99 15.44 14.17
C GLU A 47 -32.78 16.40 14.13
N GLU A 48 -31.94 16.36 15.16
CA GLU A 48 -30.71 17.12 15.24
C GLU A 48 -29.72 16.76 14.11
N GLU A 49 -29.52 15.48 13.84
CA GLU A 49 -28.64 15.01 12.76
C GLU A 49 -29.12 15.47 11.38
N ARG A 50 -30.43 15.42 11.14
CA ARG A 50 -31.02 15.95 9.90
C ARG A 50 -30.79 17.46 9.79
N ALA A 51 -31.08 18.22 10.85
CA ALA A 51 -30.91 19.67 10.85
C ALA A 51 -29.45 20.11 10.62
N ILE A 52 -28.49 19.39 11.22
CA ILE A 52 -27.05 19.60 11.00
C ILE A 52 -26.68 19.28 9.54
N GLY A 53 -27.11 18.12 9.03
CA GLY A 53 -26.87 17.73 7.65
C GLY A 53 -27.41 18.74 6.64
N GLU A 54 -28.64 19.23 6.85
CA GLU A 54 -29.28 20.26 6.01
C GLU A 54 -28.55 21.60 6.08
N THR A 55 -28.05 21.99 7.25
CA THR A 55 -27.28 23.23 7.42
C THR A 55 -25.93 23.14 6.71
N ALA A 56 -25.23 22.02 6.84
CA ALA A 56 -23.97 21.78 6.12
C ALA A 56 -24.20 21.77 4.60
N GLU A 57 -25.25 21.07 4.12
CA GLU A 57 -25.59 21.01 2.69
C GLU A 57 -25.89 22.40 2.14
N ARG A 58 -26.73 23.20 2.83
CA ARG A 58 -27.06 24.57 2.40
C ARG A 58 -25.82 25.43 2.26
N TYR A 59 -24.93 25.45 3.26
CA TYR A 59 -23.65 26.15 3.18
C TYR A 59 -22.81 25.66 2.00
N CYS A 60 -22.70 24.35 1.80
CA CYS A 60 -21.90 23.78 0.73
C CYS A 60 -22.42 24.18 -0.66
N GLN A 61 -23.74 24.13 -0.87
CA GLN A 61 -24.36 24.51 -2.15
C GLN A 61 -24.29 26.02 -2.41
N GLU A 62 -24.50 26.86 -1.39
CA GLU A 62 -24.53 28.31 -1.56
C GLU A 62 -23.14 28.95 -1.59
N GLN A 63 -22.19 28.43 -0.80
CA GLN A 63 -20.87 29.06 -0.61
C GLN A 63 -19.75 28.32 -1.32
N LEU A 64 -19.70 26.97 -1.26
CA LEU A 64 -18.55 26.21 -1.77
C LEU A 64 -18.67 25.87 -3.25
N LEU A 65 -19.86 25.39 -3.69
CA LEU A 65 -20.08 24.96 -5.07
C LEU A 65 -19.78 26.06 -6.10
N PRO A 66 -20.15 27.34 -5.90
CA PRO A 66 -19.80 28.40 -6.86
C PRO A 66 -18.29 28.64 -7.02
N ARG A 67 -17.49 28.31 -5.99
CA ARG A 67 -16.04 28.56 -5.95
C ARG A 67 -15.22 27.42 -6.55
N VAL A 68 -15.73 26.19 -6.51
CA VAL A 68 -14.94 24.96 -6.75
C VAL A 68 -14.33 24.87 -8.16
N LEU A 69 -15.03 25.31 -9.19
CA LEU A 69 -14.54 25.17 -10.58
C LEU A 69 -13.25 25.95 -10.78
N LYS A 70 -13.25 27.23 -10.38
CA LYS A 70 -12.07 28.08 -10.47
C LYS A 70 -10.97 27.61 -9.52
N ALA A 71 -11.33 27.25 -8.30
CA ALA A 71 -10.38 26.73 -7.32
C ALA A 71 -9.63 25.48 -7.83
N TYR A 72 -10.36 24.55 -8.46
CA TYR A 72 -9.79 23.34 -9.02
C TYR A 72 -8.91 23.59 -10.25
N ARG A 73 -9.31 24.53 -11.14
CA ARG A 73 -8.50 24.94 -12.29
C ARG A 73 -7.16 25.54 -11.87
N ASP A 74 -7.22 26.48 -10.94
CA ASP A 74 -6.08 27.33 -10.57
C ASP A 74 -5.18 26.70 -9.49
N GLU A 75 -5.53 25.51 -8.98
CA GLU A 75 -4.86 24.87 -7.82
C GLU A 75 -4.82 25.78 -6.59
N SER A 76 -5.88 26.55 -6.38
CA SER A 76 -5.99 27.51 -5.30
C SER A 76 -6.91 27.01 -4.19
N TYR A 77 -6.58 27.35 -2.95
CA TYR A 77 -7.43 27.11 -1.78
C TYR A 77 -7.60 28.42 -1.01
N ASP A 78 -8.84 28.77 -0.68
CA ASP A 78 -9.15 29.94 0.15
C ASP A 78 -9.20 29.54 1.63
N PRO A 79 -8.27 30.00 2.48
CA PRO A 79 -8.27 29.67 3.91
C PRO A 79 -9.54 30.11 4.64
N LYS A 80 -10.27 31.11 4.11
CA LYS A 80 -11.54 31.56 4.70
C LYS A 80 -12.60 30.47 4.75
N ILE A 81 -12.51 29.44 3.90
CA ILE A 81 -13.43 28.31 3.93
C ILE A 81 -13.44 27.64 5.32
N LEU A 82 -12.28 27.51 5.98
CA LEU A 82 -12.22 26.93 7.32
C LEU A 82 -12.77 27.90 8.39
N GLU A 83 -12.58 29.20 8.21
CA GLU A 83 -13.20 30.22 9.07
C GLU A 83 -14.73 30.18 8.97
N GLU A 84 -15.28 30.20 7.74
CA GLU A 84 -16.71 30.08 7.47
C GLU A 84 -17.31 28.78 8.04
N MET A 85 -16.58 27.64 7.91
CA MET A 85 -16.97 26.38 8.55
C MET A 85 -16.95 26.46 10.07
N GLY A 86 -15.99 27.18 10.65
CA GLY A 86 -15.89 27.38 12.10
C GLY A 86 -17.01 28.25 12.67
N GLU A 87 -17.43 29.30 11.95
CA GLU A 87 -18.58 30.13 12.32
C GLU A 87 -19.89 29.34 12.40
N LEU A 88 -20.01 28.28 11.58
CA LEU A 88 -21.15 27.37 11.56
C LEU A 88 -21.00 26.17 12.53
N GLY A 89 -19.88 26.06 13.25
CA GLY A 89 -19.62 24.95 14.18
C GLY A 89 -19.33 23.61 13.49
N LEU A 90 -18.86 23.63 12.24
CA LEU A 90 -18.60 22.41 11.45
C LEU A 90 -17.19 21.83 11.69
N LEU A 91 -16.29 22.59 12.31
CA LEU A 91 -14.94 22.17 12.67
C LEU A 91 -14.90 21.53 14.07
N GLY A 92 -14.22 20.39 14.18
CA GLY A 92 -14.16 19.64 15.44
C GLY A 92 -15.54 19.27 15.99
N ALA A 93 -16.57 19.16 15.15
CA ALA A 93 -17.97 19.13 15.58
C ALA A 93 -18.28 18.03 16.62
N THR A 94 -17.57 16.91 16.62
CA THR A 94 -17.77 15.80 17.57
C THR A 94 -16.98 15.95 18.88
N ILE A 95 -16.23 17.04 19.06
CA ILE A 95 -15.47 17.32 20.29
C ILE A 95 -16.44 17.96 21.29
N GLU A 96 -16.42 17.46 22.52
CA GLU A 96 -17.17 18.04 23.64
C GLU A 96 -16.38 19.19 24.28
N GLY A 97 -17.03 20.34 24.44
CA GLY A 97 -16.43 21.55 25.01
C GLY A 97 -15.56 22.33 24.02
N TYR A 98 -14.75 23.27 24.54
CA TYR A 98 -13.80 24.07 23.74
C TYR A 98 -14.40 24.80 22.53
N ASP A 99 -15.62 25.36 22.69
CA ASP A 99 -16.41 26.00 21.62
C ASP A 99 -16.75 25.07 20.42
N CYS A 100 -16.62 23.75 20.59
CA CYS A 100 -17.06 22.76 19.60
C CYS A 100 -18.52 22.33 19.85
N ALA A 101 -19.18 21.84 18.80
CA ALA A 101 -20.61 21.56 18.83
C ALA A 101 -21.02 20.34 19.69
N GLY A 102 -20.11 19.39 19.93
CA GLY A 102 -20.41 18.17 20.72
C GLY A 102 -21.43 17.22 20.07
N VAL A 103 -21.46 17.14 18.74
CA VAL A 103 -22.48 16.36 18.00
C VAL A 103 -22.11 14.89 17.85
N SER A 104 -23.08 14.05 17.50
CA SER A 104 -22.87 12.61 17.26
C SER A 104 -21.88 12.34 16.12
N SER A 105 -21.27 11.14 16.12
CA SER A 105 -20.42 10.72 15.01
C SER A 105 -21.20 10.66 13.69
N VAL A 106 -22.49 10.33 13.72
CA VAL A 106 -23.33 10.35 12.51
C VAL A 106 -23.52 11.79 12.00
N ALA A 107 -23.82 12.77 12.87
CA ALA A 107 -23.88 14.17 12.47
C ALA A 107 -22.55 14.65 11.86
N GLY A 108 -21.41 14.34 12.51
CA GLY A 108 -20.09 14.65 11.95
C GLY A 108 -19.84 14.01 10.58
N GLY A 109 -20.32 12.79 10.37
CA GLY A 109 -20.32 12.13 9.07
C GLY A 109 -21.15 12.88 8.04
N LEU A 110 -22.37 13.31 8.39
CA LEU A 110 -23.25 14.04 7.47
C LEU A 110 -22.64 15.36 7.00
N ILE A 111 -21.91 16.06 7.88
CA ILE A 111 -21.13 17.25 7.52
C ILE A 111 -20.08 16.88 6.45
N THR A 112 -19.29 15.81 6.66
CA THR A 112 -18.30 15.39 5.66
C THR A 112 -18.92 14.98 4.33
N ARG A 113 -20.11 14.34 4.35
CA ARG A 113 -20.88 13.98 3.15
C ARG A 113 -21.30 15.21 2.36
N ALA A 114 -21.84 16.24 3.01
CA ALA A 114 -22.22 17.50 2.37
C ALA A 114 -21.01 18.22 1.73
N VAL A 115 -19.89 18.30 2.45
CA VAL A 115 -18.69 18.98 1.94
C VAL A 115 -18.07 18.23 0.75
N GLU A 116 -17.98 16.91 0.81
CA GLU A 116 -17.37 16.12 -0.27
C GLU A 116 -18.30 15.93 -1.48
N ARG A 117 -19.63 16.10 -1.30
CA ARG A 117 -20.58 16.28 -2.40
C ARG A 117 -20.20 17.47 -3.28
N VAL A 118 -19.58 18.50 -2.71
CA VAL A 118 -18.96 19.59 -3.48
C VAL A 118 -17.58 19.19 -3.96
N ASP A 119 -16.62 18.93 -3.06
CA ASP A 119 -15.25 18.55 -3.42
C ASP A 119 -14.51 17.82 -2.30
N SER A 120 -13.83 16.72 -2.65
CA SER A 120 -12.97 15.99 -1.72
C SER A 120 -11.81 16.81 -1.16
N GLY A 121 -11.33 17.83 -1.88
CA GLY A 121 -10.28 18.74 -1.42
C GLY A 121 -10.72 19.61 -0.26
N TYR A 122 -11.95 20.13 -0.30
CA TYR A 122 -12.55 20.88 0.81
C TYR A 122 -12.78 19.97 2.02
N ARG A 123 -13.33 18.77 1.81
CA ARG A 123 -13.49 17.80 2.90
C ARG A 123 -12.14 17.36 3.47
N SER A 124 -11.09 17.26 2.66
CA SER A 124 -9.72 16.97 3.14
C SER A 124 -9.16 18.04 4.05
N GLY A 125 -9.30 19.33 3.69
CA GLY A 125 -8.90 20.44 4.57
C GLY A 125 -9.63 20.39 5.92
N MET A 126 -10.95 20.14 5.87
CA MET A 126 -11.80 20.00 7.07
C MET A 126 -11.42 18.78 7.92
N SER A 127 -11.20 17.61 7.32
CA SER A 127 -10.82 16.38 8.06
C SER A 127 -9.47 16.53 8.77
N VAL A 128 -8.51 17.22 8.14
CA VAL A 128 -7.21 17.50 8.76
C VAL A 128 -7.38 18.39 9.98
N GLN A 129 -8.15 19.47 9.85
CA GLN A 129 -8.46 20.36 10.96
C GLN A 129 -9.17 19.61 12.10
N SER A 130 -10.31 18.99 11.81
CA SER A 130 -11.20 18.40 12.81
C SER A 130 -10.70 17.08 13.39
N SER A 131 -10.44 16.09 12.54
CA SER A 131 -10.21 14.71 12.99
C SER A 131 -8.75 14.41 13.27
N LEU A 132 -7.82 15.05 12.55
CA LEU A 132 -6.39 14.79 12.70
C LEU A 132 -5.75 15.69 13.75
N VAL A 133 -5.89 17.02 13.62
CA VAL A 133 -5.20 17.96 14.50
C VAL A 133 -6.02 18.23 15.77
N MET A 134 -7.25 18.75 15.65
CA MET A 134 -8.10 18.99 16.83
C MET A 134 -8.38 17.69 17.57
N GLY A 135 -8.75 16.62 16.86
CA GLY A 135 -8.94 15.28 17.44
C GLY A 135 -7.69 14.76 18.16
N GLY A 136 -6.50 14.92 17.57
CA GLY A 136 -5.24 14.53 18.20
C GLY A 136 -4.93 15.31 19.48
N ILE A 137 -5.15 16.63 19.48
CA ILE A 137 -4.99 17.49 20.66
C ILE A 137 -6.02 17.13 21.75
N PHE A 138 -7.27 16.91 21.36
CA PHE A 138 -8.33 16.57 22.29
C PHE A 138 -8.09 15.21 22.97
N GLU A 139 -7.64 14.20 22.22
CA GLU A 139 -7.42 12.85 22.75
C GLU A 139 -6.12 12.75 23.55
N HIS A 140 -5.03 13.35 23.06
CA HIS A 140 -3.67 13.09 23.58
C HIS A 140 -2.97 14.30 24.22
N GLY A 141 -3.53 15.50 24.08
CA GLY A 141 -2.93 16.72 24.61
C GLY A 141 -3.16 16.91 26.11
N THR A 142 -2.35 17.77 26.73
CA THR A 142 -2.59 18.22 28.11
C THR A 142 -3.79 19.18 28.19
N ALA A 143 -4.29 19.45 29.39
CA ALA A 143 -5.37 20.44 29.57
C ALA A 143 -4.96 21.82 29.02
N GLU A 144 -3.73 22.25 29.27
CA GLU A 144 -3.19 23.53 28.80
C GLU A 144 -3.10 23.58 27.27
N GLN A 145 -2.72 22.46 26.61
CA GLN A 145 -2.72 22.38 25.15
C GLN A 145 -4.14 22.45 24.58
N LYS A 146 -5.12 21.76 25.20
CA LYS A 146 -6.51 21.79 24.75
C LYS A 146 -7.10 23.20 24.85
N GLU A 147 -6.96 23.85 26.00
CA GLU A 147 -7.43 25.21 26.25
C GLU A 147 -6.77 26.24 25.33
N LYS A 148 -5.46 26.06 25.04
CA LYS A 148 -4.71 26.97 24.16
C LYS A 148 -5.17 26.87 22.71
N PHE A 149 -5.37 25.66 22.19
CA PHE A 149 -5.50 25.43 20.75
C PHE A 149 -6.95 25.22 20.27
N LEU A 150 -7.74 24.40 20.96
CA LEU A 150 -9.02 23.93 20.44
C LEU A 150 -10.04 25.06 20.19
N PRO A 151 -10.24 26.05 21.08
CA PRO A 151 -11.23 27.11 20.84
C PRO A 151 -10.95 27.96 19.61
N GLN A 152 -9.67 28.21 19.29
CA GLN A 152 -9.29 28.97 18.09
C GLN A 152 -9.37 28.12 16.82
N MET A 153 -9.04 26.83 16.93
CA MET A 153 -9.17 25.88 15.82
C MET A 153 -10.63 25.60 15.45
N ALA A 154 -11.53 25.55 16.45
CA ALA A 154 -12.97 25.40 16.25
C ALA A 154 -13.56 26.56 15.45
N LYS A 155 -13.03 27.78 15.63
CA LYS A 155 -13.43 28.99 14.89
C LYS A 155 -12.72 29.14 13.54
N GLY A 156 -11.86 28.21 13.15
CA GLY A 156 -11.03 28.30 11.93
C GLY A 156 -10.02 29.46 11.95
N LYS A 157 -9.73 30.04 13.11
CA LYS A 157 -8.77 31.15 13.29
C LYS A 157 -7.34 30.68 13.49
N LEU A 158 -7.17 29.41 13.83
CA LEU A 158 -5.89 28.74 13.94
C LEU A 158 -5.93 27.47 13.10
N LEU A 159 -5.04 27.35 12.11
CA LEU A 159 -5.08 26.26 11.15
C LEU A 159 -4.06 25.18 11.48
N GLY A 160 -4.50 23.92 11.38
CA GLY A 160 -3.71 22.73 11.69
C GLY A 160 -3.23 22.00 10.45
N ALA A 161 -2.04 21.39 10.55
CA ALA A 161 -1.55 20.37 9.62
C ALA A 161 -1.02 19.13 10.38
N PHE A 162 -1.21 17.95 9.79
CA PHE A 162 -0.86 16.67 10.42
C PHE A 162 0.33 16.00 9.72
N GLY A 163 1.51 16.05 10.34
CA GLY A 163 2.78 15.57 9.79
C GLY A 163 3.11 14.14 10.17
N LEU A 164 2.65 13.16 9.39
CA LEU A 164 2.99 11.74 9.58
C LEU A 164 3.85 11.19 8.42
N THR A 165 3.31 11.23 7.20
CA THR A 165 3.89 10.65 5.98
C THR A 165 5.20 11.33 5.59
N GLU A 166 6.15 10.52 5.14
CA GLU A 166 7.48 10.94 4.69
C GLU A 166 7.73 10.46 3.26
N PRO A 167 8.72 11.04 2.53
CA PRO A 167 9.04 10.63 1.17
C PRO A 167 9.28 9.12 1.01
N ASN A 168 9.91 8.50 2.01
CA ASN A 168 10.23 7.07 2.02
C ASN A 168 9.19 6.21 2.77
N HIS A 169 8.26 6.83 3.52
CA HIS A 169 7.40 6.14 4.49
C HIS A 169 5.95 6.61 4.40
N GLY A 170 5.14 5.89 3.60
CA GLY A 170 3.69 6.09 3.48
C GLY A 170 2.90 5.03 4.25
N SER A 171 2.74 3.85 3.63
CA SER A 171 2.00 2.72 4.22
C SER A 171 2.68 2.12 5.46
N ASP A 172 3.99 2.30 5.63
CA ASP A 172 4.75 1.92 6.82
C ASP A 172 5.25 3.16 7.59
N PRO A 173 4.38 3.84 8.36
CA PRO A 173 4.80 4.97 9.17
C PRO A 173 5.69 4.56 10.36
N GLY A 174 5.81 3.27 10.69
CA GLY A 174 6.69 2.80 11.77
C GLY A 174 8.17 3.01 11.45
N SER A 175 8.52 3.00 10.16
CA SER A 175 9.88 3.18 9.67
C SER A 175 10.31 4.64 9.50
N MET A 176 9.47 5.61 9.90
CA MET A 176 9.76 7.06 9.76
C MET A 176 11.17 7.47 10.24
N GLU A 177 11.76 8.45 9.56
CA GLU A 177 13.11 8.96 9.76
C GLU A 177 13.13 10.29 10.53
N THR A 178 12.02 11.04 10.55
CA THR A 178 11.94 12.28 11.33
C THR A 178 12.23 12.00 12.80
N MET A 179 13.21 12.72 13.35
CA MET A 179 13.80 12.46 14.66
C MET A 179 13.67 13.70 15.55
N ALA A 180 13.34 13.48 16.81
CA ALA A 180 13.39 14.47 17.89
C ALA A 180 14.54 14.10 18.85
N LYS A 181 15.47 15.04 19.04
CA LYS A 181 16.63 14.91 19.95
C LYS A 181 16.55 15.97 21.03
N PRO A 182 17.07 15.78 22.25
CA PRO A 182 17.23 16.88 23.19
C PRO A 182 17.98 18.04 22.53
N HIS A 183 17.49 19.27 22.71
CA HIS A 183 18.13 20.43 22.10
C HIS A 183 19.53 20.62 22.68
N PRO A 184 20.59 20.83 21.86
CA PRO A 184 21.97 20.79 22.33
C PRO A 184 22.31 21.86 23.38
N THR A 185 21.60 22.99 23.35
CA THR A 185 21.89 24.17 24.21
C THR A 185 20.71 24.72 25.00
N LYS A 186 19.47 24.29 24.73
CA LYS A 186 18.25 24.85 25.36
C LYS A 186 17.60 23.75 26.21
N LYS A 187 17.64 23.91 27.53
CA LYS A 187 17.00 22.95 28.44
C LYS A 187 15.48 22.98 28.30
N GLY A 188 14.82 21.82 28.36
CA GLY A 188 13.37 21.69 28.19
C GLY A 188 12.89 21.87 26.75
N TYR A 189 13.77 21.64 25.76
CA TYR A 189 13.46 21.70 24.34
C TYR A 189 13.98 20.46 23.63
N TYR A 190 13.28 20.06 22.57
CA TYR A 190 13.75 19.14 21.55
C TYR A 190 14.18 19.89 20.29
N SER A 191 15.09 19.30 19.53
CA SER A 191 15.50 19.68 18.18
C SER A 191 14.95 18.63 17.22
N LEU A 192 13.96 19.00 16.41
CA LEU A 192 13.32 18.12 15.43
C LEU A 192 14.01 18.26 14.07
N SER A 193 14.29 17.13 13.41
CA SER A 193 14.86 17.13 12.06
C SER A 193 14.24 16.02 11.21
N GLY A 194 13.87 16.35 9.98
CA GLY A 194 13.23 15.41 9.06
C GLY A 194 12.38 16.11 8.00
N SER A 195 11.72 15.31 7.17
CA SER A 195 10.89 15.81 6.07
C SER A 195 9.58 15.03 6.00
N LYS A 196 8.46 15.75 6.13
CA LYS A 196 7.12 15.24 5.85
C LYS A 196 6.68 15.69 4.46
N THR A 197 5.90 14.86 3.78
CA THR A 197 5.39 15.16 2.43
C THR A 197 3.92 14.75 2.30
N TRP A 198 3.23 15.30 1.31
CA TRP A 198 1.79 15.13 1.10
C TRP A 198 0.93 15.61 2.28
N ILE A 199 1.36 16.69 2.94
CA ILE A 199 0.70 17.22 4.14
C ILE A 199 -0.29 18.31 3.74
N THR A 200 -1.57 17.94 3.75
CA THR A 200 -2.69 18.88 3.59
C THR A 200 -2.62 20.02 4.61
N ASN A 201 -2.96 21.23 4.18
CA ASN A 201 -2.90 22.50 4.93
C ASN A 201 -1.50 22.99 5.30
N SER A 202 -0.42 22.20 5.17
CA SER A 202 0.91 22.62 5.65
C SER A 202 1.40 23.99 5.14
N PRO A 203 1.14 24.45 3.90
CA PRO A 203 1.57 25.79 3.48
C PRO A 203 0.84 26.95 4.17
N ILE A 204 -0.35 26.71 4.73
CA ILE A 204 -1.18 27.73 5.38
C ILE A 204 -1.38 27.49 6.88
N ALA A 205 -0.88 26.38 7.43
CA ALA A 205 -1.08 26.01 8.82
C ALA A 205 -0.27 26.90 9.78
N ASP A 206 -0.86 27.20 10.93
CA ASP A 206 -0.23 27.89 12.07
C ASP A 206 0.39 26.89 13.05
N VAL A 207 -0.21 25.71 13.19
CA VAL A 207 0.23 24.64 14.08
C VAL A 207 0.37 23.33 13.32
N PHE A 208 1.48 22.63 13.54
CA PHE A 208 1.75 21.32 12.97
C PHE A 208 1.77 20.28 14.06
N LEU A 209 0.88 19.29 13.98
CA LEU A 209 0.99 18.07 14.77
C LEU A 209 1.96 17.12 14.05
N VAL A 210 3.23 17.15 14.44
CA VAL A 210 4.32 16.37 13.83
C VAL A 210 4.57 15.10 14.64
N TRP A 211 4.58 13.95 13.97
CA TRP A 211 5.00 12.68 14.55
C TRP A 211 6.47 12.41 14.23
N ALA A 212 7.28 12.21 15.27
CA ALA A 212 8.72 11.98 15.15
C ALA A 212 9.19 10.90 16.12
N LYS A 213 10.25 10.17 15.76
CA LYS A 213 10.92 9.24 16.68
C LYS A 213 11.75 10.01 17.70
N LEU A 214 11.61 9.70 18.98
CA LEU A 214 12.54 10.16 20.00
C LEU A 214 13.86 9.41 19.86
N GLN A 215 14.99 10.12 19.81
CA GLN A 215 16.32 9.49 19.70
C GLN A 215 16.64 8.58 20.87
N GLU A 216 16.23 8.96 22.08
CA GLU A 216 16.56 8.23 23.32
C GLU A 216 15.84 6.88 23.42
N THR A 217 14.59 6.81 22.94
CA THR A 217 13.73 5.62 23.12
C THR A 217 13.41 4.89 21.82
N GLY A 218 13.66 5.50 20.66
CA GLY A 218 13.22 5.03 19.35
C GLY A 218 11.71 5.07 19.13
N LYS A 219 10.93 5.50 20.13
CA LYS A 219 9.47 5.53 20.06
C LYS A 219 8.97 6.79 19.38
N ILE A 220 7.86 6.67 18.65
CA ILE A 220 7.20 7.79 17.99
C ILE A 220 6.40 8.60 19.03
N ARG A 221 6.51 9.92 18.98
CA ARG A 221 5.74 10.88 19.81
C ARG A 221 5.16 11.98 18.93
N GLY A 222 4.07 12.61 19.42
CA GLY A 222 3.43 13.75 18.77
C GLY A 222 3.93 15.07 19.35
N PHE A 223 4.28 16.02 18.49
CA PHE A 223 4.76 17.35 18.84
C PHE A 223 3.89 18.42 18.18
N LEU A 224 3.46 19.42 18.96
CA LEU A 224 2.76 20.61 18.47
C LEU A 224 3.79 21.69 18.13
N VAL A 225 4.07 21.86 16.84
CA VAL A 225 5.02 22.86 16.36
C VAL A 225 4.24 24.11 15.94
N GLU A 226 4.48 25.25 16.58
CA GLU A 226 3.86 26.53 16.23
C GLU A 226 4.74 27.28 15.23
N ARG A 227 4.20 27.62 14.06
CA ARG A 227 4.96 28.30 12.98
C ARG A 227 5.63 29.57 13.47
N LYS A 228 4.89 30.39 14.22
CA LYS A 228 5.34 31.71 14.72
C LYS A 228 6.55 31.63 15.65
N ASP A 229 6.76 30.48 16.30
CA ASP A 229 7.82 30.28 17.30
C ASP A 229 9.05 29.58 16.70
N CYS A 230 8.98 29.16 15.43
CA CYS A 230 10.10 28.54 14.72
C CYS A 230 11.08 29.60 14.22
N PRO A 231 12.38 29.52 14.55
CA PRO A 231 13.39 30.42 13.99
C PRO A 231 13.44 30.35 12.46
N PRO A 232 13.79 31.45 11.77
CA PRO A 232 13.98 31.43 10.33
C PRO A 232 14.95 30.32 9.88
N GLY A 233 14.55 29.55 8.87
CA GLY A 233 15.33 28.45 8.31
C GLY A 233 15.18 27.10 9.01
N THR A 234 14.47 27.02 10.15
CA THR A 234 14.29 25.71 10.84
C THR A 234 12.99 24.99 10.47
N LEU A 235 12.02 25.72 9.91
CA LEU A 235 10.76 25.18 9.42
C LEU A 235 10.44 25.78 8.06
N GLU A 236 10.29 24.92 7.04
CA GLU A 236 9.78 25.31 5.73
C GLU A 236 8.59 24.44 5.33
N THR A 237 7.61 25.05 4.65
CA THR A 237 6.37 24.37 4.22
C THR A 237 6.06 24.60 2.75
N PRO A 238 6.93 24.15 1.82
CA PRO A 238 6.72 24.37 0.39
C PRO A 238 5.46 23.64 -0.08
N ALA A 239 4.69 24.31 -0.95
CA ALA A 239 3.49 23.73 -1.57
C ALA A 239 3.88 22.74 -2.69
N LEU A 240 3.13 21.64 -2.80
CA LEU A 240 3.18 20.72 -3.93
C LEU A 240 2.24 21.22 -5.01
N LYS A 241 2.79 21.47 -6.21
CA LYS A 241 2.06 22.00 -7.38
C LYS A 241 1.80 20.90 -8.41
N ASP A 242 1.00 21.23 -9.42
CA ASP A 242 0.72 20.42 -10.60
C ASP A 242 0.06 19.07 -10.25
N LYS A 243 -0.84 19.08 -9.27
CA LYS A 243 -1.54 17.87 -8.81
C LYS A 243 -2.63 17.47 -9.79
N ASN A 244 -2.78 16.17 -10.02
CA ASN A 244 -3.86 15.64 -10.86
C ASN A 244 -5.22 15.51 -10.13
N GLY A 245 -5.22 15.48 -8.80
CA GLY A 245 -6.40 15.34 -7.94
C GLY A 245 -6.25 16.14 -6.66
N LEU A 246 -7.36 16.42 -5.99
CA LEU A 246 -7.46 17.34 -4.85
C LEU A 246 -6.82 18.70 -5.15
N ARG A 247 -7.07 19.25 -6.34
CA ARG A 247 -6.50 20.53 -6.79
C ARG A 247 -7.06 21.72 -6.02
N ALA A 248 -8.33 21.66 -5.60
CA ALA A 248 -8.97 22.64 -4.71
C ALA A 248 -8.60 22.40 -3.22
N SER A 249 -7.41 21.87 -2.96
CA SER A 249 -6.85 21.65 -1.62
C SER A 249 -5.40 22.06 -1.63
N ILE A 250 -4.94 22.77 -0.59
CA ILE A 250 -3.53 23.09 -0.45
C ILE A 250 -2.79 21.94 0.23
N THR A 251 -1.77 21.43 -0.44
CA THR A 251 -0.95 20.31 0.03
C THR A 251 0.51 20.71 -0.08
N GLY A 252 1.31 20.36 0.91
CA GLY A 252 2.72 20.73 0.94
C GLY A 252 3.59 19.74 1.68
N MET A 253 4.79 20.20 2.02
CA MET A 253 5.75 19.49 2.85
C MET A 253 5.85 20.16 4.23
N ILE A 254 6.46 19.45 5.18
CA ILE A 254 6.99 20.05 6.41
C ILE A 254 8.46 19.65 6.45
N GLN A 255 9.35 20.62 6.23
CA GLN A 255 10.78 20.42 6.30
C GLN A 255 11.28 21.00 7.61
N LEU A 256 11.93 20.17 8.42
CA LEU A 256 12.42 20.52 9.74
C LEU A 256 13.94 20.38 9.71
N ASP A 257 14.65 21.48 9.90
CA ASP A 257 16.09 21.49 10.15
C ASP A 257 16.34 21.98 11.57
N SER A 258 16.73 21.04 12.43
CA SER A 258 17.07 21.30 13.83
C SER A 258 16.07 22.22 14.56
N CYS A 259 14.78 22.04 14.28
CA CYS A 259 13.71 22.93 14.72
C CYS A 259 13.51 22.82 16.24
N PRO A 260 13.73 23.91 17.00
CA PRO A 260 13.56 23.90 18.45
C PRO A 260 12.07 23.86 18.82
N VAL A 261 11.66 22.87 19.59
CA VAL A 261 10.27 22.71 20.07
C VAL A 261 10.30 22.51 21.59
N PRO A 262 9.54 23.29 22.38
CA PRO A 262 9.45 23.08 23.82
C PRO A 262 9.00 21.66 24.17
N GLU A 263 9.54 21.06 25.23
CA GLU A 263 9.13 19.75 25.73
C GLU A 263 7.64 19.74 26.11
N ILE A 264 7.12 20.87 26.62
CA ILE A 264 5.70 21.05 26.94
C ILE A 264 4.77 20.98 25.72
N ASN A 265 5.30 21.04 24.50
CA ASN A 265 4.54 20.89 23.25
C ASN A 265 4.52 19.42 22.76
N MET A 266 5.20 18.51 23.45
CA MET A 266 5.10 17.07 23.21
C MET A 266 3.87 16.51 23.95
N PHE A 267 3.14 15.59 23.32
CA PHE A 267 2.07 14.87 24.01
C PHE A 267 2.65 14.00 25.13
N PRO A 268 2.09 14.03 26.36
CA PRO A 268 2.72 13.46 27.55
C PRO A 268 2.76 11.93 27.55
N GLU A 269 1.67 11.27 27.15
CA GLU A 269 1.47 9.83 27.41
C GLU A 269 1.48 8.97 26.15
N VAL A 270 1.06 9.49 25.00
CA VAL A 270 0.89 8.68 23.80
C VAL A 270 2.21 8.37 23.13
N GLU A 271 2.47 7.08 22.88
CA GLU A 271 3.69 6.61 22.23
C GLU A 271 3.42 5.61 21.09
N GLY A 272 4.36 5.54 20.15
CA GLY A 272 4.29 4.63 19.02
C GLY A 272 3.18 4.98 18.05
N LEU A 273 2.76 3.98 17.25
CA LEU A 273 1.74 4.17 16.22
C LEU A 273 0.31 4.29 16.75
N ARG A 274 0.07 4.06 18.05
CA ARG A 274 -1.26 4.19 18.65
C ARG A 274 -1.80 5.61 18.52
N GLY A 275 -0.94 6.60 18.76
CA GLY A 275 -1.27 8.02 18.63
C GLY A 275 -1.77 8.40 17.24
N PRO A 276 -0.93 8.33 16.18
CA PRO A 276 -1.38 8.71 14.86
C PRO A 276 -2.56 7.86 14.39
N PHE A 277 -2.60 6.54 14.67
CA PHE A 277 -3.69 5.67 14.20
C PHE A 277 -5.05 5.97 14.83
N SER A 278 -5.10 6.46 16.07
CA SER A 278 -6.35 6.96 16.67
C SER A 278 -6.94 8.12 15.86
N CYS A 279 -6.08 9.08 15.47
CA CYS A 279 -6.45 10.23 14.64
C CYS A 279 -6.94 9.78 13.25
N LEU A 280 -6.17 8.90 12.59
CA LEU A 280 -6.52 8.37 11.25
C LEU A 280 -7.87 7.64 11.28
N ASN A 281 -8.18 6.89 12.34
CA ASN A 281 -9.47 6.18 12.42
C ASN A 281 -10.67 7.13 12.46
N ASN A 282 -10.56 8.27 13.16
CA ASN A 282 -11.59 9.30 13.13
C ASN A 282 -11.74 9.92 11.73
N ALA A 283 -10.62 10.23 11.07
CA ALA A 283 -10.63 10.77 9.71
C ALA A 283 -11.21 9.77 8.68
N ARG A 284 -10.82 8.50 8.76
CA ARG A 284 -11.29 7.39 7.90
C ARG A 284 -12.80 7.20 7.98
N TYR A 285 -13.38 7.32 9.17
CA TYR A 285 -14.83 7.25 9.34
C TYR A 285 -15.52 8.41 8.61
N GLY A 286 -15.03 9.64 8.77
CA GLY A 286 -15.56 10.80 8.02
C GLY A 286 -15.44 10.62 6.50
N ILE A 287 -14.29 10.14 6.02
CA ILE A 287 -14.09 9.84 4.59
C ILE A 287 -15.11 8.81 4.09
N ALA A 288 -15.44 7.79 4.89
CA ALA A 288 -16.37 6.74 4.47
C ALA A 288 -17.76 7.29 4.13
N LEU A 289 -18.25 8.31 4.85
CA LEU A 289 -19.51 8.99 4.50
C LEU A 289 -19.31 10.09 3.45
N GLY A 290 -18.18 10.81 3.52
CA GLY A 290 -17.78 11.83 2.56
C GLY A 290 -17.86 11.37 1.10
N VAL A 291 -17.22 10.25 0.77
CA VAL A 291 -17.16 9.75 -0.61
C VAL A 291 -18.52 9.33 -1.18
N MET A 292 -19.49 9.04 -0.32
CA MET A 292 -20.88 8.81 -0.76
C MET A 292 -21.53 10.11 -1.22
N GLY A 293 -21.20 11.26 -0.60
CA GLY A 293 -21.61 12.57 -1.11
C GLY A 293 -21.06 12.85 -2.50
N ALA A 294 -19.77 12.59 -2.75
CA ALA A 294 -19.19 12.73 -4.09
C ALA A 294 -19.86 11.80 -5.12
N LEU A 295 -20.17 10.55 -4.73
CA LEU A 295 -20.88 9.61 -5.61
C LEU A 295 -22.30 10.09 -5.92
N GLU A 296 -23.02 10.63 -4.93
CA GLU A 296 -24.37 11.17 -5.13
C GLU A 296 -24.39 12.39 -6.06
N ASP A 297 -23.42 13.30 -5.97
CA ASP A 297 -23.27 14.39 -6.93
C ASP A 297 -23.02 13.84 -8.34
N CYS A 298 -22.16 12.82 -8.49
CA CYS A 298 -21.95 12.14 -9.77
C CYS A 298 -23.25 11.53 -10.33
N ILE A 299 -24.06 10.89 -9.48
CA ILE A 299 -25.36 10.32 -9.86
C ILE A 299 -26.32 11.43 -10.31
N ALA A 300 -26.45 12.50 -9.53
CA ALA A 300 -27.34 13.62 -9.83
C ALA A 300 -26.98 14.27 -11.17
N ARG A 301 -25.70 14.58 -11.39
CA ARG A 301 -25.22 15.15 -12.67
C ARG A 301 -25.45 14.21 -13.84
N ALA A 302 -25.08 12.94 -13.70
CA ALA A 302 -25.24 11.96 -14.76
C ALA A 302 -26.71 11.73 -15.12
N ARG A 303 -27.60 11.68 -14.11
CA ARG A 303 -29.04 11.57 -14.31
C ARG A 303 -29.60 12.78 -15.04
N THR A 304 -29.30 13.99 -14.58
CA THR A 304 -29.77 15.24 -15.23
C THR A 304 -29.29 15.31 -16.68
N TYR A 305 -27.99 15.09 -16.91
CA TYR A 305 -27.43 15.07 -18.26
C TYR A 305 -28.09 14.00 -19.14
N ALA A 306 -28.35 12.80 -18.61
CA ALA A 306 -28.97 11.73 -19.36
C ALA A 306 -30.45 12.01 -19.72
N LEU A 307 -31.17 12.74 -18.88
CA LEU A 307 -32.56 13.15 -19.15
C LEU A 307 -32.65 14.25 -20.21
N GLU A 308 -31.66 15.15 -20.25
CA GLU A 308 -31.65 16.30 -21.16
C GLU A 308 -31.01 15.98 -22.52
N ARG A 309 -29.88 15.26 -22.52
CA ARG A 309 -29.12 14.97 -23.74
C ARG A 309 -29.87 13.97 -24.61
N LYS A 310 -30.07 14.33 -25.88
CA LYS A 310 -30.77 13.50 -26.86
C LYS A 310 -29.82 12.82 -27.86
N GLN A 311 -30.06 11.55 -28.14
CA GLN A 311 -29.43 10.79 -29.23
C GLN A 311 -30.40 9.80 -29.88
N PHE A 312 -29.96 9.22 -31.00
CA PHE A 312 -30.69 8.26 -31.85
C PHE A 312 -32.22 8.45 -31.88
N LYS A 313 -32.71 9.15 -32.91
CA LYS A 313 -34.14 9.51 -33.07
C LYS A 313 -34.66 10.45 -31.98
N GLY A 314 -33.79 11.34 -31.47
CA GLY A 314 -34.18 12.39 -30.52
C GLY A 314 -34.56 11.91 -29.12
N ASN A 315 -34.22 10.67 -28.76
CA ASN A 315 -34.53 10.11 -27.45
C ASN A 315 -33.54 10.61 -26.39
N PRO A 316 -33.96 10.87 -25.14
CA PRO A 316 -33.02 11.14 -24.05
C PRO A 316 -32.13 9.93 -23.80
N LEU A 317 -30.87 10.15 -23.41
CA LEU A 317 -29.93 9.06 -23.09
C LEU A 317 -30.47 8.15 -21.97
N ALA A 318 -31.23 8.71 -21.02
CA ALA A 318 -31.86 7.98 -19.93
C ALA A 318 -32.86 6.89 -20.38
N LYS A 319 -33.27 6.88 -21.66
CA LYS A 319 -34.12 5.82 -22.24
C LYS A 319 -33.37 4.50 -22.46
N TYR A 320 -32.04 4.53 -22.60
CA TYR A 320 -31.26 3.34 -22.95
C TYR A 320 -30.91 2.50 -21.72
N GLN A 321 -31.08 1.18 -21.84
CA GLN A 321 -30.89 0.22 -20.74
C GLN A 321 -29.48 0.28 -20.12
N LEU A 322 -28.43 0.49 -20.92
CA LEU A 322 -27.06 0.59 -20.41
C LEU A 322 -26.83 1.84 -19.56
N VAL A 323 -27.53 2.95 -19.86
CA VAL A 323 -27.49 4.17 -19.04
C VAL A 323 -28.24 3.95 -17.73
N GLN A 324 -29.43 3.34 -17.80
CA GLN A 324 -30.21 2.99 -16.61
C GLN A 324 -29.47 2.04 -15.68
N LYS A 325 -28.77 1.03 -16.23
CA LYS A 325 -27.95 0.10 -15.46
C LYS A 325 -26.88 0.83 -14.64
N LYS A 326 -26.13 1.75 -15.26
CA LYS A 326 -25.09 2.52 -14.57
C LYS A 326 -25.64 3.36 -13.43
N LEU A 327 -26.79 4.01 -13.64
CA LEU A 327 -27.46 4.78 -12.60
C LEU A 327 -27.95 3.89 -11.46
N ALA A 328 -28.52 2.71 -11.78
CA ALA A 328 -28.98 1.75 -10.79
C ALA A 328 -27.82 1.23 -9.92
N ASP A 329 -26.73 0.76 -10.53
CA ASP A 329 -25.56 0.23 -9.81
C ASP A 329 -24.97 1.28 -8.86
N ALA A 330 -24.77 2.52 -9.35
CA ALA A 330 -24.21 3.60 -8.56
C ALA A 330 -25.13 4.00 -7.39
N THR A 331 -26.44 4.07 -7.65
CA THR A 331 -27.45 4.43 -6.63
C THR A 331 -27.54 3.35 -5.54
N THR A 332 -27.44 2.08 -5.90
CA THR A 332 -27.38 0.96 -4.94
C THR A 332 -26.14 1.07 -4.06
N ASP A 333 -24.96 1.27 -4.66
CA ASP A 333 -23.70 1.38 -3.91
C ASP A 333 -23.70 2.60 -2.97
N ALA A 334 -24.26 3.75 -3.40
CA ALA A 334 -24.40 4.94 -2.57
C ALA A 334 -25.31 4.71 -1.35
N ALA A 335 -26.47 4.06 -1.56
CA ALA A 335 -27.40 3.76 -0.48
C ALA A 335 -26.82 2.76 0.53
N TYR A 336 -26.15 1.70 0.04
CA TYR A 336 -25.53 0.69 0.90
C TYR A 336 -24.38 1.28 1.72
N GLY A 337 -23.50 2.06 1.07
CA GLY A 337 -22.37 2.71 1.74
C GLY A 337 -22.81 3.71 2.80
N THR A 338 -23.88 4.46 2.55
CA THR A 338 -24.46 5.42 3.50
C THR A 338 -25.02 4.72 4.74
N LEU A 339 -25.84 3.68 4.57
CA LEU A 339 -26.40 2.94 5.70
C LEU A 339 -25.31 2.23 6.53
N ALA A 340 -24.32 1.63 5.86
CA ALA A 340 -23.20 0.97 6.54
C ALA A 340 -22.40 1.96 7.39
N ALA A 341 -22.11 3.16 6.85
CA ALA A 341 -21.40 4.20 7.58
C ALA A 341 -22.24 4.78 8.73
N ILE A 342 -23.56 4.97 8.57
CA ILE A 342 -24.46 5.35 9.68
C ILE A 342 -24.37 4.31 10.81
N GLN A 343 -24.43 3.01 10.50
CA GLN A 343 -24.32 1.96 11.50
C GLN A 343 -22.97 1.98 12.23
N VAL A 344 -21.86 2.17 11.52
CA VAL A 344 -20.53 2.33 12.15
C VAL A 344 -20.49 3.58 13.03
N GLY A 345 -21.13 4.67 12.61
CA GLY A 345 -21.27 5.89 13.40
C GLY A 345 -21.99 5.66 14.73
N ARG A 346 -23.13 4.96 14.71
CA ARG A 346 -23.85 4.56 15.92
C ARG A 346 -22.98 3.73 16.86
N LEU A 347 -22.30 2.72 16.32
CA LEU A 347 -21.37 1.89 17.11
C LEU A 347 -20.21 2.71 17.68
N LYS A 348 -19.76 3.75 16.98
CA LYS A 348 -18.71 4.64 17.47
C LYS A 348 -19.20 5.47 18.65
N ASP A 349 -20.41 6.01 18.58
CA ASP A 349 -21.03 6.76 19.69
C ASP A 349 -21.29 5.85 20.91
N GLU A 350 -21.55 4.56 20.69
CA GLU A 350 -21.67 3.54 21.76
C GLU A 350 -20.31 3.02 22.28
N GLY A 351 -19.18 3.46 21.73
CA GLY A 351 -17.84 2.95 22.09
C GLY A 351 -17.57 1.51 21.66
N LYS A 352 -18.33 0.98 20.70
CA LYS A 352 -18.27 -0.40 20.19
C LYS A 352 -17.63 -0.54 18.80
N ALA A 353 -17.35 0.58 18.11
CA ALA A 353 -16.71 0.55 16.80
C ALA A 353 -15.26 0.05 16.90
N THR A 354 -14.89 -0.90 16.04
CA THR A 354 -13.51 -1.37 15.92
C THR A 354 -12.80 -0.72 14.73
N PRO A 355 -11.45 -0.63 14.73
CA PRO A 355 -10.69 -0.17 13.57
C PRO A 355 -10.97 -0.98 12.29
N GLU A 356 -11.33 -2.26 12.42
CA GLU A 356 -11.73 -3.13 11.32
C GLU A 356 -13.07 -2.69 10.71
N MET A 357 -14.07 -2.31 11.52
CA MET A 357 -15.34 -1.78 11.01
C MET A 357 -15.10 -0.50 10.19
N ILE A 358 -14.27 0.41 10.70
CA ILE A 358 -13.88 1.65 9.99
C ILE A 358 -13.12 1.32 8.70
N SER A 359 -12.20 0.36 8.75
CA SER A 359 -11.45 -0.11 7.57
C SER A 359 -12.37 -0.67 6.48
N MET A 360 -13.40 -1.43 6.89
CA MET A 360 -14.39 -2.00 5.98
C MET A 360 -15.15 -0.90 5.23
N VAL A 361 -15.76 0.04 5.96
CA VAL A 361 -16.58 1.08 5.33
C VAL A 361 -15.73 2.07 4.54
N LYS A 362 -14.55 2.48 5.03
CA LYS A 362 -13.65 3.38 4.30
C LYS A 362 -13.26 2.76 2.96
N ARG A 363 -12.76 1.51 3.00
CA ARG A 363 -12.33 0.79 1.80
C ARG A 363 -13.47 0.63 0.80
N GLN A 364 -14.57 0.02 1.23
CA GLN A 364 -15.68 -0.30 0.34
C GLN A 364 -16.29 0.95 -0.28
N ASN A 365 -16.50 2.00 0.51
CA ASN A 365 -17.12 3.23 0.04
C ASN A 365 -16.19 4.00 -0.92
N CYS A 366 -14.89 4.06 -0.64
CA CYS A 366 -13.93 4.68 -1.58
C CYS A 366 -13.86 3.91 -2.91
N ASP A 367 -13.76 2.58 -2.85
CA ASP A 367 -13.66 1.73 -4.04
C ASP A 367 -14.93 1.81 -4.90
N ALA A 368 -16.10 1.76 -4.26
CA ALA A 368 -17.39 1.87 -4.93
C ALA A 368 -17.60 3.27 -5.52
N ALA A 369 -17.29 4.34 -4.78
CA ALA A 369 -17.39 5.71 -5.27
C ALA A 369 -16.52 5.93 -6.51
N LEU A 370 -15.24 5.56 -6.47
CA LEU A 370 -14.34 5.73 -7.59
C LEU A 370 -14.78 4.94 -8.83
N ARG A 371 -15.12 3.66 -8.64
CA ARG A 371 -15.57 2.79 -9.74
C ARG A 371 -16.83 3.34 -10.40
N ASN A 372 -17.84 3.72 -9.63
CA ASN A 372 -19.10 4.21 -10.17
C ASN A 372 -18.98 5.62 -10.75
N ALA A 373 -18.23 6.54 -10.13
CA ALA A 373 -17.99 7.87 -10.69
C ALA A 373 -17.35 7.78 -12.09
N ARG A 374 -16.38 6.86 -12.28
CA ARG A 374 -15.78 6.57 -13.60
C ARG A 374 -16.81 6.06 -14.61
N LEU A 375 -17.67 5.12 -14.22
CA LEU A 375 -18.69 4.56 -15.12
C LEU A 375 -19.76 5.59 -15.49
N LEU A 376 -20.14 6.46 -14.55
CA LEU A 376 -21.09 7.55 -14.76
C LEU A 376 -20.50 8.64 -15.66
N GLN A 377 -19.19 8.92 -15.55
CA GLN A 377 -18.47 9.85 -16.43
C GLN A 377 -18.66 9.50 -17.91
N GLU A 378 -18.70 8.21 -18.26
CA GLU A 378 -18.92 7.77 -19.65
C GLU A 378 -20.26 8.23 -20.26
N ILE A 379 -21.29 8.52 -19.44
CA ILE A 379 -22.60 9.01 -19.91
C ILE A 379 -22.46 10.37 -20.61
N PHE A 380 -21.46 11.16 -20.23
CA PHE A 380 -21.19 12.49 -20.81
C PHE A 380 -20.49 12.40 -22.18
N GLY A 381 -19.89 11.25 -22.52
CA GLY A 381 -19.06 11.11 -23.72
C GLY A 381 -17.90 12.11 -23.72
N GLY A 382 -17.63 12.76 -24.85
CA GLY A 382 -16.54 13.75 -24.96
C GLY A 382 -16.63 14.92 -23.98
N ASN A 383 -17.84 15.30 -23.54
CA ASN A 383 -18.04 16.41 -22.61
C ASN A 383 -17.40 16.15 -21.23
N ALA A 384 -17.24 14.89 -20.82
CA ALA A 384 -16.54 14.55 -19.59
C ALA A 384 -15.04 14.92 -19.59
N ALA A 385 -14.46 15.25 -20.74
CA ALA A 385 -13.09 15.78 -20.81
C ALA A 385 -13.00 17.25 -20.38
N SER A 386 -14.14 17.96 -20.27
CA SER A 386 -14.19 19.32 -19.75
C SER A 386 -14.61 19.32 -18.28
N ASP A 387 -13.90 20.10 -17.47
CA ASP A 387 -14.19 20.33 -16.06
C ASP A 387 -15.46 21.16 -15.81
N GLU A 388 -16.03 21.81 -16.84
CA GLU A 388 -17.34 22.46 -16.79
C GLU A 388 -18.47 21.51 -16.35
N TYR A 389 -18.33 20.21 -16.66
CA TYR A 389 -19.29 19.17 -16.25
C TYR A 389 -18.99 18.58 -14.87
N MET A 390 -17.85 18.93 -14.27
CA MET A 390 -17.40 18.60 -12.90
C MET A 390 -17.28 17.11 -12.53
N ILE A 391 -17.79 16.18 -13.34
CA ILE A 391 -17.73 14.74 -13.02
C ILE A 391 -16.30 14.18 -13.06
N GLY A 392 -15.49 14.64 -14.02
CA GLY A 392 -14.08 14.24 -14.11
C GLY A 392 -13.25 14.68 -12.90
N ARG A 393 -13.61 15.81 -12.28
CA ARG A 393 -13.00 16.31 -11.03
C ARG A 393 -13.23 15.32 -9.88
N HIS A 394 -14.45 14.84 -9.68
CA HIS A 394 -14.72 13.82 -8.65
C HIS A 394 -13.95 12.53 -8.91
N VAL A 395 -13.85 12.07 -10.15
CA VAL A 395 -13.06 10.87 -10.50
C VAL A 395 -11.58 11.03 -10.13
N ALA A 396 -10.98 12.17 -10.47
CA ALA A 396 -9.58 12.46 -10.16
C ALA A 396 -9.36 12.60 -8.64
N ASN A 397 -10.29 13.23 -7.93
CA ASN A 397 -10.26 13.37 -6.48
C ASN A 397 -10.40 12.02 -5.76
N LEU A 398 -11.38 11.20 -6.15
CA LEU A 398 -11.67 9.92 -5.53
C LEU A 398 -10.52 8.92 -5.69
N PHE A 399 -9.72 9.03 -6.75
CA PHE A 399 -8.46 8.27 -6.88
C PHE A 399 -7.49 8.58 -5.74
N VAL A 400 -7.33 9.86 -5.39
CA VAL A 400 -6.48 10.25 -4.26
C VAL A 400 -7.10 9.82 -2.93
N THR A 401 -8.42 9.99 -2.79
CA THR A 401 -9.16 9.61 -1.57
C THR A 401 -9.12 8.10 -1.29
N GLN A 402 -9.11 7.26 -2.32
CA GLN A 402 -8.89 5.82 -2.20
C GLN A 402 -7.47 5.48 -1.71
N THR A 403 -6.49 6.33 -2.01
CA THR A 403 -5.07 6.09 -1.76
C THR A 403 -4.63 6.48 -0.35
N TYR A 404 -4.96 7.70 0.09
CA TYR A 404 -4.51 8.20 1.39
C TYR A 404 -5.22 7.52 2.58
N GLU A 405 -4.82 7.84 3.81
CA GLU A 405 -5.46 7.33 5.02
C GLU A 405 -5.51 5.79 5.05
N GLY A 406 -4.56 5.12 4.39
CA GLY A 406 -4.54 3.68 4.15
C GLY A 406 -5.12 3.31 2.79
N GLN A 407 -4.29 2.81 1.89
CA GLN A 407 -4.72 2.34 0.57
C GLN A 407 -5.71 1.15 0.69
N SER A 408 -6.54 0.91 -0.33
CA SER A 408 -7.53 -0.18 -0.33
C SER A 408 -6.92 -1.54 0.07
N ASP A 409 -5.75 -1.89 -0.46
CA ASP A 409 -5.07 -3.14 -0.13
C ASP A 409 -4.62 -3.22 1.34
N ILE A 410 -4.20 -2.10 1.93
CA ILE A 410 -3.85 -2.05 3.36
C ILE A 410 -5.07 -2.34 4.22
N HIS A 411 -6.24 -1.78 3.88
CA HIS A 411 -7.49 -2.11 4.58
C HIS A 411 -7.92 -3.56 4.34
N SER A 412 -7.71 -4.11 3.14
CA SER A 412 -7.90 -5.54 2.88
C SER A 412 -7.04 -6.41 3.78
N LEU A 413 -5.77 -6.04 4.00
CA LEU A 413 -4.87 -6.77 4.90
C LEU A 413 -5.30 -6.65 6.38
N ILE A 414 -5.78 -5.48 6.81
CA ILE A 414 -6.34 -5.28 8.15
C ILE A 414 -7.53 -6.22 8.38
N LEU A 415 -8.47 -6.26 7.43
CA LEU A 415 -9.65 -7.13 7.50
C LEU A 415 -9.27 -8.61 7.40
N GLY A 416 -8.41 -8.97 6.46
CA GLY A 416 -7.93 -10.35 6.28
C GLY A 416 -7.25 -10.88 7.53
N ARG A 417 -6.46 -10.05 8.22
CA ARG A 417 -5.87 -10.40 9.52
C ARG A 417 -6.93 -10.65 10.58
N ALA A 418 -7.92 -9.77 10.70
CA ALA A 418 -8.98 -9.92 11.69
C ALA A 418 -9.85 -11.17 11.45
N ILE A 419 -10.16 -11.47 10.19
CA ILE A 419 -10.97 -12.65 9.80
C ILE A 419 -10.20 -13.96 10.03
N THR A 420 -8.88 -13.96 9.81
CA THR A 420 -8.05 -15.17 9.94
C THR A 420 -7.41 -15.35 11.31
N GLU A 421 -7.66 -14.42 12.24
CA GLU A 421 -7.13 -14.40 13.61
C GLU A 421 -5.60 -14.55 13.71
N ARG A 422 -4.86 -14.23 12.64
CA ARG A 422 -3.40 -14.31 12.68
C ARG A 422 -2.84 -13.14 13.47
N PRO A 423 -2.03 -13.38 14.52
CA PRO A 423 -1.43 -12.30 15.30
C PRO A 423 -0.52 -11.44 14.41
N ARG A 424 -0.27 -10.21 14.88
CA ARG A 424 0.68 -9.25 14.30
C ARG A 424 2.02 -9.97 14.10
N GLN A 425 2.30 -10.48 12.89
CA GLN A 425 3.68 -10.51 12.47
C GLN A 425 4.09 -9.04 12.48
N LEU A 426 5.05 -8.69 13.35
CA LEU A 426 5.81 -7.47 13.14
C LEU A 426 6.15 -7.45 11.66
N ALA A 427 5.79 -6.38 10.97
CA ALA A 427 6.38 -6.09 9.68
C ALA A 427 7.87 -5.80 9.92
N THR A 428 8.64 -6.82 10.28
CA THR A 428 10.07 -6.82 10.04
C THR A 428 10.34 -7.07 8.58
N HIS A 429 9.43 -7.73 7.84
CA HIS A 429 9.57 -7.86 6.38
C HIS A 429 8.21 -8.07 5.70
N ILE A 430 7.68 -7.05 5.02
CA ILE A 430 6.71 -7.26 3.91
C ILE A 430 7.47 -7.85 2.71
N THR A 431 8.13 -9.00 2.92
CA THR A 431 8.73 -9.84 1.88
C THR A 431 8.47 -11.34 2.10
N ASP A 432 7.85 -11.75 3.21
CA ASP A 432 7.75 -13.17 3.58
C ASP A 432 6.33 -13.78 3.48
N THR A 433 5.60 -13.38 2.44
CA THR A 433 5.10 -14.48 1.61
C THR A 433 6.25 -14.77 0.67
N PRO A 434 6.83 -16.00 0.67
CA PRO A 434 7.75 -16.39 -0.38
C PRO A 434 7.16 -15.94 -1.69
N SER A 435 7.80 -14.95 -2.33
CA SER A 435 7.37 -14.47 -3.63
C SER A 435 7.18 -15.70 -4.51
N THR A 436 6.32 -15.62 -5.53
CA THR A 436 6.21 -16.72 -6.50
C THR A 436 7.62 -17.19 -6.94
N TYR A 437 8.57 -16.27 -7.06
CA TYR A 437 10.00 -16.53 -7.27
C TYR A 437 10.68 -17.29 -6.13
N HIS A 438 10.50 -16.93 -4.85
CA HIS A 438 11.09 -17.67 -3.74
C HIS A 438 10.55 -19.10 -3.65
N LYS A 439 9.24 -19.33 -3.85
CA LYS A 439 8.68 -20.71 -3.88
C LYS A 439 9.24 -21.52 -5.06
N MET A 440 9.39 -20.87 -6.22
CA MET A 440 10.01 -21.50 -7.39
C MET A 440 11.49 -21.80 -7.18
N ALA A 441 12.23 -20.88 -6.55
CA ALA A 441 13.63 -21.04 -6.19
C ALA A 441 13.80 -22.20 -5.22
N LEU A 442 13.04 -22.24 -4.13
CA LEU A 442 13.08 -23.32 -3.16
C LEU A 442 12.75 -24.68 -3.80
N LYS A 443 11.73 -24.74 -4.68
CA LYS A 443 11.39 -25.96 -5.42
C LYS A 443 12.53 -26.39 -6.35
N ARG A 444 13.19 -25.43 -7.01
CA ARG A 444 14.32 -25.71 -7.90
C ARG A 444 15.56 -26.15 -7.13
N ILE A 445 15.91 -25.49 -6.02
CA ILE A 445 17.04 -25.84 -5.15
C ILE A 445 16.87 -27.24 -4.57
N ASN A 446 15.68 -27.59 -4.09
CA ASN A 446 15.40 -28.96 -3.62
C ASN A 446 15.58 -30.01 -4.72
N LYS A 447 15.20 -29.68 -5.97
CA LYS A 447 15.46 -30.55 -7.12
C LYS A 447 16.96 -30.69 -7.37
N GLU A 448 17.74 -29.61 -7.37
CA GLU A 448 19.20 -29.66 -7.52
C GLU A 448 19.84 -30.55 -6.46
N LEU A 449 19.39 -30.45 -5.19
CA LEU A 449 19.89 -31.26 -4.09
C LEU A 449 19.60 -32.75 -4.30
N THR A 450 18.39 -33.06 -4.76
CA THR A 450 17.97 -34.43 -5.07
C THR A 450 18.76 -35.00 -6.26
N ASP A 451 18.95 -34.21 -7.31
CA ASP A 451 19.67 -34.61 -8.53
C ASP A 451 21.17 -34.85 -8.21
N LEU A 452 21.80 -33.99 -7.40
CA LEU A 452 23.18 -34.17 -6.94
C LEU A 452 23.35 -35.39 -6.03
N GLY A 453 22.38 -35.68 -5.16
CA GLY A 453 22.41 -36.90 -4.34
C GLY A 453 22.24 -38.18 -5.17
N ARG A 454 21.60 -38.09 -6.34
CA ARG A 454 21.40 -39.21 -7.24
C ARG A 454 22.57 -39.44 -8.20
N ASP A 455 23.12 -38.36 -8.75
CA ASP A 455 24.18 -38.39 -9.77
C ASP A 455 25.21 -37.25 -9.52
N PRO A 456 26.08 -37.40 -8.50
CA PRO A 456 27.04 -36.38 -8.15
C PRO A 456 28.13 -36.25 -9.23
N PRO A 457 28.54 -35.03 -9.60
CA PRO A 457 29.65 -34.84 -10.53
C PRO A 457 30.95 -35.44 -9.99
N SER A 458 31.71 -36.08 -10.87
CA SER A 458 33.01 -36.69 -10.55
C SER A 458 33.94 -35.72 -9.80
N SER A 459 34.49 -36.16 -8.67
CA SER A 459 35.39 -35.38 -7.81
C SER A 459 34.78 -34.11 -7.18
N CYS A 460 33.44 -33.98 -7.18
CA CYS A 460 32.75 -32.84 -6.59
C CYS A 460 31.64 -33.29 -5.64
N SER A 461 31.43 -32.57 -4.54
CA SER A 461 30.24 -32.70 -3.69
C SER A 461 29.67 -31.31 -3.40
N ALA A 462 28.36 -31.21 -3.17
CA ALA A 462 27.72 -29.97 -2.76
C ALA A 462 26.43 -30.23 -2.00
N GLY A 463 26.16 -29.42 -0.97
CA GLY A 463 24.94 -29.53 -0.18
C GLY A 463 24.74 -28.34 0.76
N PRO A 464 23.55 -28.20 1.37
CA PRO A 464 23.21 -27.09 2.25
C PRO A 464 24.06 -27.08 3.53
N VAL A 465 24.32 -25.88 4.04
CA VAL A 465 24.98 -25.67 5.34
C VAL A 465 23.89 -25.52 6.41
N GLY A 466 23.77 -26.51 7.29
CA GLY A 466 22.73 -26.53 8.31
C GLY A 466 21.33 -26.68 7.72
N GLU A 467 20.36 -25.90 8.21
CA GLU A 467 18.96 -25.95 7.74
C GLU A 467 18.67 -24.99 6.58
N ASP A 468 19.63 -24.17 6.15
CA ASP A 468 19.43 -23.16 5.10
C ASP A 468 19.68 -23.74 3.70
N LEU A 469 18.61 -23.92 2.94
CA LEU A 469 18.67 -24.41 1.57
C LEU A 469 19.28 -23.41 0.57
N PHE A 470 19.35 -22.10 0.87
CA PHE A 470 19.90 -21.09 -0.04
C PHE A 470 21.42 -20.89 0.13
N HIS A 471 22.04 -21.55 1.10
CA HIS A 471 23.48 -21.50 1.33
C HIS A 471 24.06 -22.91 1.32
N TRP A 472 24.87 -23.20 0.30
CA TRP A 472 25.52 -24.49 0.16
C TRP A 472 27.02 -24.37 0.29
N GLN A 473 27.61 -25.45 0.77
CA GLN A 473 29.04 -25.70 0.69
C GLN A 473 29.29 -26.75 -0.38
N ALA A 474 30.29 -26.51 -1.23
CA ALA A 474 30.76 -27.47 -2.22
C ALA A 474 32.24 -27.78 -2.01
N THR A 475 32.64 -28.96 -2.43
CA THR A 475 34.02 -29.45 -2.37
C THR A 475 34.42 -29.95 -3.74
N ILE A 476 35.59 -29.55 -4.23
CA ILE A 476 36.23 -30.04 -5.45
C ILE A 476 37.53 -30.74 -5.06
N MET A 477 37.71 -31.99 -5.47
CA MET A 477 38.91 -32.77 -5.23
C MET A 477 39.78 -32.85 -6.49
N GLY A 478 41.06 -32.53 -6.33
CA GLY A 478 42.09 -32.84 -7.33
C GLY A 478 42.29 -34.36 -7.47
N PRO A 479 42.91 -34.82 -8.57
CA PRO A 479 43.19 -36.23 -8.77
C PRO A 479 44.24 -36.65 -7.76
N VAL A 480 44.02 -37.80 -7.11
CA VAL A 480 45.00 -38.41 -6.22
C VAL A 480 46.02 -39.19 -7.05
N SER A 481 47.30 -38.82 -6.94
CA SER A 481 48.39 -39.71 -7.33
C SER A 481 48.41 -40.88 -6.33
N PHE A 482 48.19 -42.11 -6.80
CA PHE A 482 48.19 -43.33 -5.98
C PHE A 482 49.40 -43.35 -5.02
N LEU A 483 49.16 -43.09 -3.74
CA LEU A 483 50.08 -43.36 -2.63
C LEU A 483 49.30 -44.07 -1.51
N PRO A 484 49.85 -45.11 -0.87
CA PRO A 484 49.09 -46.06 -0.04
C PRO A 484 48.65 -45.54 1.33
N ILE A 485 48.75 -44.23 1.59
CA ILE A 485 48.59 -43.63 2.93
C ILE A 485 47.20 -42.99 3.12
N PHE A 486 46.37 -42.93 2.07
CA PHE A 486 45.10 -42.18 2.09
C PHE A 486 43.82 -43.02 2.26
N ASP A 487 43.93 -44.31 2.58
CA ASP A 487 42.75 -45.19 2.65
C ASP A 487 41.79 -44.84 3.81
N ASP A 488 42.29 -44.37 4.96
CA ASP A 488 41.44 -44.05 6.12
C ASP A 488 40.68 -42.72 6.01
N VAL A 489 41.32 -41.68 5.44
CA VAL A 489 40.68 -40.36 5.24
C VAL A 489 39.66 -40.41 4.11
N MET A 490 39.96 -41.17 3.04
CA MET A 490 39.01 -41.40 1.95
C MET A 490 37.79 -42.21 2.41
N LEU A 491 37.95 -43.16 3.34
CA LEU A 491 36.82 -43.90 3.90
C LEU A 491 35.91 -42.98 4.76
N GLN A 492 36.48 -42.06 5.54
CA GLN A 492 35.70 -41.08 6.32
C GLN A 492 34.99 -40.04 5.43
N LEU A 493 35.64 -39.54 4.38
CA LEU A 493 35.00 -38.61 3.42
C LEU A 493 33.93 -39.29 2.56
N ARG A 494 34.09 -40.57 2.22
CA ARG A 494 33.05 -41.37 1.55
C ARG A 494 31.80 -41.53 2.42
N LEU A 495 31.98 -41.81 3.71
CA LEU A 495 30.88 -41.98 4.66
C LEU A 495 30.18 -40.65 5.02
N ALA A 496 30.91 -39.51 4.98
CA ALA A 496 30.36 -38.20 5.31
C ALA A 496 29.74 -37.46 4.09
N TYR A 497 30.22 -37.70 2.86
CA TYR A 497 29.88 -36.85 1.69
C TYR A 497 29.55 -37.59 0.38
N GLY A 498 29.46 -38.93 0.36
CA GLY A 498 28.84 -39.67 -0.75
C GLY A 498 29.55 -39.62 -2.12
N CYS A 499 30.89 -39.50 -2.15
CA CYS A 499 31.65 -39.49 -3.42
C CYS A 499 31.82 -40.90 -4.02
N GLY A 500 31.26 -41.12 -5.21
CA GLY A 500 31.46 -42.34 -6.02
C GLY A 500 32.76 -42.33 -6.83
N GLU A 501 33.23 -43.52 -7.23
CA GLU A 501 34.40 -43.68 -8.11
C GLU A 501 34.09 -43.17 -9.52
N ALA A 502 34.65 -42.01 -9.87
CA ALA A 502 34.67 -41.51 -11.24
C ALA A 502 36.04 -40.86 -11.51
N LEU A 503 36.57 -41.10 -12.71
CA LEU A 503 37.80 -40.50 -13.24
C LEU A 503 37.76 -38.97 -13.04
N SER A 504 38.72 -38.44 -12.27
CA SER A 504 38.85 -37.00 -12.05
C SER A 504 39.05 -36.28 -13.39
N ARG A 505 38.33 -35.17 -13.60
CA ARG A 505 38.49 -34.31 -14.79
C ARG A 505 39.69 -33.38 -14.72
N ILE A 506 40.29 -33.24 -13.55
CA ILE A 506 41.56 -32.53 -13.42
C ILE A 506 42.66 -33.51 -13.90
N PRO A 507 43.57 -33.13 -14.80
CA PRO A 507 44.70 -33.98 -15.17
C PRO A 507 45.62 -34.24 -13.97
N SER A 508 46.20 -35.44 -13.85
CA SER A 508 47.09 -35.79 -12.73
C SER A 508 48.39 -34.97 -12.67
N ASP A 509 48.76 -34.32 -13.77
CA ASP A 509 49.88 -33.39 -13.91
C ASP A 509 49.51 -31.92 -13.61
N SER A 510 48.23 -31.65 -13.32
CA SER A 510 47.74 -30.32 -12.94
C SER A 510 48.40 -29.81 -11.64
N PRO A 511 48.70 -28.50 -11.53
CA PRO A 511 49.22 -27.92 -10.29
C PRO A 511 48.24 -27.99 -9.10
N TYR A 512 46.98 -28.35 -9.35
CA TYR A 512 45.93 -28.52 -8.34
C TYR A 512 45.73 -29.98 -7.92
N SER A 513 46.55 -30.91 -8.42
CA SER A 513 46.47 -32.32 -8.06
C SER A 513 46.76 -32.55 -6.56
N GLY A 514 46.01 -33.49 -5.97
CA GLY A 514 46.06 -33.81 -4.53
C GLY A 514 45.39 -32.80 -3.60
N GLY A 515 44.83 -31.70 -4.11
CA GLY A 515 44.15 -30.69 -3.28
C GLY A 515 42.65 -30.93 -3.07
N VAL A 516 42.10 -30.44 -1.96
CA VAL A 516 40.69 -30.36 -1.61
C VAL A 516 40.30 -28.87 -1.48
N PHE A 517 39.43 -28.41 -2.37
CA PHE A 517 39.03 -27.01 -2.46
C PHE A 517 37.58 -26.84 -2.04
N PHE A 518 37.33 -25.97 -1.06
CA PHE A 518 36.00 -25.64 -0.58
C PHE A 518 35.47 -24.37 -1.27
N LEU A 519 34.18 -24.40 -1.57
CA LEU A 519 33.44 -23.29 -2.17
C LEU A 519 32.16 -23.02 -1.38
N ALA A 520 31.77 -21.76 -1.32
CA ALA A 520 30.47 -21.31 -0.84
C ALA A 520 29.59 -20.96 -2.04
N ILE A 521 28.37 -21.50 -2.07
CA ILE A 521 27.35 -21.25 -3.09
C ILE A 521 26.17 -20.56 -2.41
N HIS A 522 25.83 -19.37 -2.88
CA HIS A 522 24.69 -18.59 -2.40
C HIS A 522 23.66 -18.42 -3.51
N PHE A 523 22.47 -18.97 -3.30
CA PHE A 523 21.37 -18.87 -4.25
C PHE A 523 20.59 -17.57 -4.04
N PRO A 524 20.33 -16.77 -5.10
CA PRO A 524 19.45 -15.63 -4.98
C PRO A 524 17.98 -16.07 -4.86
N THR A 525 17.12 -15.20 -4.34
CA THR A 525 15.68 -15.48 -4.15
C THR A 525 14.89 -15.65 -5.45
N ASP A 526 15.47 -15.27 -6.59
CA ASP A 526 14.93 -15.43 -7.94
C ASP A 526 15.65 -16.53 -8.76
N TYR A 527 16.42 -17.42 -8.12
CA TYR A 527 16.96 -18.62 -8.76
C TYR A 527 15.83 -19.48 -9.37
N PRO A 528 15.97 -20.04 -10.59
CA PRO A 528 17.15 -20.10 -11.46
C PRO A 528 17.26 -18.96 -12.48
N PHE A 529 16.49 -17.87 -12.36
CA PHE A 529 16.51 -16.77 -13.33
C PHE A 529 17.74 -15.87 -13.19
N LYS A 530 18.38 -15.85 -12.01
CA LYS A 530 19.72 -15.31 -11.80
C LYS A 530 20.70 -16.41 -11.37
N PRO A 531 21.99 -16.27 -11.72
CA PRO A 531 23.03 -17.22 -11.32
C PRO A 531 23.21 -17.23 -9.80
N PRO A 532 23.60 -18.38 -9.20
CA PRO A 532 24.10 -18.42 -7.85
C PRO A 532 25.45 -17.70 -7.78
N LYS A 533 25.75 -17.10 -6.63
CA LYS A 533 27.10 -16.59 -6.34
C LYS A 533 27.95 -17.74 -5.84
N VAL A 534 29.06 -18.02 -6.52
CA VAL A 534 30.01 -19.08 -6.14
C VAL A 534 31.37 -18.46 -5.86
N ASN A 535 31.89 -18.71 -4.67
CA ASN A 535 33.21 -18.23 -4.25
C ASN A 535 34.03 -19.38 -3.65
N PHE A 536 35.32 -19.43 -3.94
CA PHE A 536 36.26 -20.28 -3.21
C PHE A 536 36.43 -19.77 -1.79
N THR A 537 36.27 -20.65 -0.80
CA THR A 537 36.68 -20.37 0.59
C THR A 537 38.12 -20.82 0.84
N THR A 538 38.58 -21.82 0.09
CA THR A 538 40.00 -22.20 0.02
C THR A 538 40.78 -21.21 -0.82
N ARG A 539 41.91 -20.71 -0.29
CA ARG A 539 42.80 -19.82 -1.06
C ARG A 539 43.45 -20.59 -2.22
N ILE A 540 43.46 -19.99 -3.40
CA ILE A 540 43.99 -20.62 -4.62
C ILE A 540 44.74 -19.59 -5.47
N TYR A 541 45.83 -20.02 -6.09
CA TYR A 541 46.60 -19.21 -7.03
C TYR A 541 46.14 -19.52 -8.45
N HIS A 542 45.33 -18.64 -9.06
CA HIS A 542 44.71 -18.87 -10.36
C HIS A 542 44.37 -17.54 -11.09
N PRO A 543 44.54 -17.42 -12.42
CA PRO A 543 44.27 -16.16 -13.15
C PRO A 543 42.84 -15.65 -13.04
N ASN A 544 41.86 -16.56 -13.01
CA ASN A 544 40.42 -16.25 -12.98
C ASN A 544 39.81 -16.24 -11.56
N ILE A 545 40.62 -16.33 -10.50
CA ILE A 545 40.13 -16.33 -9.10
C ILE A 545 40.92 -15.29 -8.29
N ASN A 546 40.21 -14.34 -7.68
CA ASN A 546 40.86 -13.28 -6.89
C ASN A 546 41.12 -13.68 -5.42
N SER A 547 41.75 -12.81 -4.64
CA SER A 547 42.08 -13.04 -3.24
C SER A 547 40.86 -13.26 -2.32
N ASN A 548 39.68 -12.81 -2.74
CA ASN A 548 38.42 -12.98 -2.02
C ASN A 548 37.67 -14.25 -2.46
N GLY A 549 38.27 -15.06 -3.35
CA GLY A 549 37.70 -16.30 -3.86
C GLY A 549 36.65 -16.11 -4.95
N SER A 550 36.40 -14.89 -5.42
CA SER A 550 35.45 -14.66 -6.52
C SER A 550 35.96 -15.28 -7.82
N ILE A 551 35.04 -15.83 -8.60
CA ILE A 551 35.34 -16.58 -9.83
C ILE A 551 34.91 -15.76 -11.04
N CYS A 552 35.78 -15.63 -12.04
CA CYS A 552 35.42 -15.16 -13.37
C CYS A 552 35.11 -16.35 -14.27
N LEU A 553 33.82 -16.65 -14.41
CA LEU A 553 33.30 -17.69 -15.28
C LEU A 553 32.05 -17.13 -15.98
N ASP A 554 32.02 -17.20 -17.30
CA ASP A 554 30.96 -16.66 -18.17
C ASP A 554 29.57 -17.20 -17.81
N ILE A 555 29.46 -18.50 -17.51
CA ILE A 555 28.20 -19.10 -17.11
C ILE A 555 27.66 -18.53 -15.79
N LEU A 556 28.49 -17.94 -14.92
CA LEU A 556 28.04 -17.27 -13.68
C LEU A 556 27.75 -15.77 -13.89
N ARG A 557 27.86 -15.27 -15.12
CA ARG A 557 27.62 -13.86 -15.49
C ARG A 557 26.66 -13.77 -16.68
N ASP A 558 27.18 -13.60 -17.88
CA ASP A 558 26.45 -13.25 -19.10
C ASP A 558 25.93 -14.46 -19.86
N GLN A 559 26.54 -15.65 -19.68
CA GLN A 559 26.08 -16.91 -20.27
C GLN A 559 25.20 -17.75 -19.33
N TRP A 560 24.70 -17.16 -18.23
CA TRP A 560 23.79 -17.87 -17.34
C TRP A 560 22.47 -18.20 -18.02
N SER A 561 22.06 -19.46 -17.92
CA SER A 561 20.74 -19.93 -18.37
C SER A 561 20.04 -20.65 -17.23
N PRO A 562 18.72 -20.45 -17.02
CA PRO A 562 17.94 -21.23 -16.07
C PRO A 562 17.98 -22.75 -16.28
N ALA A 563 18.45 -23.23 -17.43
CA ALA A 563 18.65 -24.65 -17.73
C ALA A 563 19.98 -25.22 -17.20
N LEU A 564 20.90 -24.39 -16.72
CA LEU A 564 22.14 -24.82 -16.06
C LEU A 564 21.82 -25.35 -14.66
N THR A 565 22.54 -26.41 -14.26
CA THR A 565 22.43 -27.07 -12.95
C THR A 565 23.69 -26.83 -12.15
N ILE A 566 23.61 -27.00 -10.82
CA ILE A 566 24.80 -26.85 -9.96
C ILE A 566 25.88 -27.87 -10.33
N SER A 567 25.48 -29.07 -10.74
CA SER A 567 26.42 -30.07 -11.29
C SER A 567 27.21 -29.52 -12.49
N LYS A 568 26.54 -28.88 -13.46
CA LYS A 568 27.22 -28.25 -14.62
C LYS A 568 28.11 -27.07 -14.21
N VAL A 569 27.69 -26.29 -13.21
CA VAL A 569 28.51 -25.19 -12.67
C VAL A 569 29.80 -25.73 -12.07
N LEU A 570 29.73 -26.75 -11.21
CA LEU A 570 30.91 -27.38 -10.59
C LEU A 570 31.84 -28.00 -11.62
N LEU A 571 31.30 -28.66 -12.65
CA LEU A 571 32.09 -29.22 -13.75
C LEU A 571 32.79 -28.12 -14.57
N SER A 572 32.14 -26.98 -14.78
CA SER A 572 32.74 -25.84 -15.49
C SER A 572 33.84 -25.18 -14.66
N ILE A 573 33.67 -25.10 -13.33
CA ILE A 573 34.74 -24.65 -12.42
C ILE A 573 35.93 -25.61 -12.47
N CYS A 574 35.70 -26.93 -12.47
CA CYS A 574 36.77 -27.92 -12.64
C CYS A 574 37.51 -27.72 -13.97
N SER A 575 36.79 -27.51 -15.06
CA SER A 575 37.39 -27.22 -16.38
C SER A 575 38.20 -25.94 -16.39
N MET A 576 37.72 -24.90 -15.71
CA MET A 576 38.44 -23.62 -15.58
C MET A 576 39.74 -23.80 -14.78
N LEU A 577 39.74 -24.62 -13.72
CA LEU A 577 40.97 -24.93 -12.97
C LEU A 577 42.02 -25.63 -13.83
N THR A 578 41.60 -26.43 -14.81
CA THR A 578 42.52 -27.15 -15.71
C THR A 578 42.99 -26.31 -16.88
N ASP A 579 42.11 -25.44 -17.38
CA ASP A 579 42.38 -24.56 -18.52
C ASP A 579 41.94 -23.12 -18.17
N PRO A 580 42.81 -22.38 -17.44
CA PRO A 580 42.56 -20.97 -17.13
C PRO A 580 42.35 -20.15 -18.40
N ASN A 581 41.46 -19.16 -18.36
CA ASN A 581 41.27 -18.20 -19.45
C ASN A 581 42.09 -16.93 -19.16
N PRO A 582 43.30 -16.76 -19.74
CA PRO A 582 44.16 -15.65 -19.40
C PRO A 582 43.83 -14.37 -20.18
N ASP A 583 42.82 -14.40 -21.05
CA ASP A 583 42.30 -13.22 -21.78
C ASP A 583 41.18 -12.50 -21.04
N ASP A 584 40.54 -13.16 -20.06
CA ASP A 584 39.58 -12.54 -19.13
C ASP A 584 39.93 -12.84 -17.65
N PRO A 585 41.10 -12.39 -17.14
CA PRO A 585 41.55 -12.69 -15.80
C PRO A 585 40.94 -11.74 -14.75
N LEU A 586 40.74 -12.24 -13.53
CA LEU A 586 40.53 -11.38 -12.36
C LEU A 586 41.83 -10.88 -11.76
N VAL A 587 42.93 -11.58 -12.02
CA VAL A 587 44.26 -11.24 -11.51
C VAL A 587 45.23 -11.13 -12.70
N PRO A 588 45.35 -9.95 -13.33
CA PRO A 588 46.16 -9.75 -14.53
C PRO A 588 47.63 -10.16 -14.36
N GLU A 589 48.19 -10.03 -13.16
CA GLU A 589 49.57 -10.41 -12.87
C GLU A 589 49.78 -11.93 -12.97
N ILE A 590 48.84 -12.71 -12.42
CA ILE A 590 48.89 -14.18 -12.50
C ILE A 590 48.68 -14.62 -13.95
N ALA A 591 47.77 -13.96 -14.69
CA ALA A 591 47.54 -14.23 -16.10
C ALA A 591 48.77 -13.92 -16.97
N HIS A 592 49.50 -12.84 -16.65
CA HIS A 592 50.75 -12.52 -17.32
C HIS A 592 51.79 -13.61 -17.12
N VAL A 593 52.03 -14.04 -15.86
CA VAL A 593 52.95 -15.15 -15.56
C VAL A 593 52.51 -16.44 -16.24
N TYR A 594 51.20 -16.74 -16.25
CA TYR A 594 50.64 -17.89 -16.96
C TYR A 594 50.95 -17.88 -18.47
N LYS A 595 50.91 -16.70 -19.11
CA LYS A 595 51.21 -16.51 -20.54
C LYS A 595 52.71 -16.50 -20.85
N THR A 596 53.54 -15.92 -19.98
CA THR A 596 54.97 -15.67 -20.26
C THR A 596 55.92 -16.69 -19.65
N ASP A 597 55.54 -17.35 -18.55
CA ASP A 597 56.38 -18.27 -17.78
C ASP A 597 55.53 -19.36 -17.11
N ARG A 598 55.08 -20.32 -17.94
CA ARG A 598 54.25 -21.45 -17.53
C ARG A 598 54.87 -22.31 -16.41
N PRO A 599 56.18 -22.66 -16.44
CA PRO A 599 56.80 -23.43 -15.37
C PRO A 599 56.76 -22.71 -14.01
N ARG A 600 56.98 -21.39 -13.97
CA ARG A 600 56.90 -20.61 -12.73
C ARG A 600 55.48 -20.56 -12.20
N TYR A 601 54.49 -20.35 -13.08
CA TYR A 601 53.08 -20.42 -12.71
C TYR A 601 52.73 -21.75 -12.03
N GLU A 602 53.10 -22.86 -12.65
CA GLU A 602 52.79 -24.20 -12.15
C GLU A 602 53.50 -24.50 -10.81
N ALA A 603 54.75 -24.05 -10.65
CA ALA A 603 55.48 -24.19 -9.39
C ALA A 603 54.80 -23.45 -8.23
N THR A 604 54.41 -22.18 -8.45
CA THR A 604 53.71 -21.38 -7.44
C THR A 604 52.31 -21.92 -7.16
N ALA A 605 51.56 -22.33 -8.19
CA ALA A 605 50.24 -22.91 -8.00
C ALA A 605 50.31 -24.22 -7.19
N ARG A 606 51.29 -25.10 -7.44
CA ARG A 606 51.53 -26.31 -6.61
C ARG A 606 51.87 -25.98 -5.17
N GLU A 607 52.69 -24.96 -4.93
CA GLU A 607 53.03 -24.52 -3.57
C GLU A 607 51.79 -24.03 -2.82
N TRP A 608 50.93 -23.25 -3.48
CA TRP A 608 49.67 -22.79 -2.91
C TRP A 608 48.70 -23.94 -2.62
N THR A 609 48.57 -24.89 -3.54
CA THR A 609 47.76 -26.11 -3.34
C THR A 609 48.23 -26.85 -2.09
N ARG A 610 49.54 -27.06 -1.92
CA ARG A 610 50.11 -27.73 -0.74
C ARG A 610 49.87 -26.99 0.57
N LYS A 611 49.85 -25.66 0.52
CA LYS A 611 49.77 -24.80 1.69
C LYS A 611 48.33 -24.57 2.16
N TYR A 612 47.37 -24.50 1.25
CA TYR A 612 46.02 -24.04 1.54
C TYR A 612 44.93 -25.07 1.25
N ALA A 613 45.23 -26.12 0.48
CA ALA A 613 44.24 -27.06 -0.04
C ALA A 613 44.61 -28.53 0.22
N ILE A 614 45.51 -28.86 1.15
CA ILE A 614 45.76 -30.27 1.56
C ILE A 614 45.03 -30.57 2.86
#